data_AF-A0A484ZA33-F1
#
_entry.id   AF-A0A484ZA33-F1
#
_cell.length_a   1.000
_cell.length_b   1.000
_cell.length_c   1.000
_cell.angle_alpha   90.00
_cell.angle_beta   90.00
_cell.angle_gamma   90.00
#
_symmetry.space_group_name_H-M   'P 1'
#
loop_
_entity.id
_entity.type
_entity.pdbx_description
1 polymer ?
#
loop_
_entity_poly.entity_id
_entity_poly.type
_entity_poly.pdbx_seq_one_letter_code
_entity_poly.pdbx_strand_id
1 'polypeptide(L)' 'MHGTRSTNFILQEADLLIVLGARFDDRAIGKTEQFCPNAKIIHVDIDRAEPGQN' A
#
# COMPACT_ATOMS: atom_id res chain seq x y z
N MET A 1 5.64 -3.66 8.85
CA MET A 1 5.89 -2.26 8.44
C MET A 1 7.07 -1.67 9.23
N HIS A 2 8.24 -1.60 8.60
CA HIS A 2 9.45 -0.98 9.19
C HIS A 2 9.53 0.55 9.00
N GLY A 3 8.46 1.18 8.47
CA GLY A 3 8.37 2.63 8.33
C GLY A 3 8.16 3.36 9.66
N THR A 4 8.29 4.69 9.63
CA THR A 4 8.04 5.55 10.78
C THR A 4 6.65 5.31 11.36
N ARG A 5 6.54 5.29 12.70
CA ARG A 5 5.27 5.01 13.40
C ARG A 5 4.12 5.92 12.95
N SER A 6 4.40 7.20 12.70
CA SER A 6 3.40 8.16 12.19
C SER A 6 2.88 7.79 10.81
N THR A 7 3.74 7.31 9.91
CA THR A 7 3.34 6.82 8.58
C THR A 7 2.37 5.65 8.70
N ASN A 8 2.65 4.69 9.58
CA ASN A 8 1.77 3.53 9.77
C ASN A 8 0.39 3.93 10.31
N PHE A 9 0.31 4.96 11.16
CA PHE A 9 -0.97 5.49 11.62
C PHE A 9 -1.77 6.14 10.49
N ILE A 10 -1.14 7.01 9.69
CA ILE A 10 -1.81 7.68 8.57
C ILE A 10 -2.31 6.65 7.55
N LEU A 11 -1.52 5.61 7.27
CA LEU A 11 -1.92 4.53 6.37
C LEU A 11 -3.15 3.74 6.87
N GLN A 12 -3.33 3.60 8.19
CA GLN A 12 -4.52 2.95 8.76
C GLN A 12 -5.79 3.80 8.66
N GLU A 13 -5.63 5.14 8.69
CA GLU A 13 -6.75 6.09 8.65
C GLU A 13 -7.08 6.59 7.25
N ALA A 14 -6.21 6.35 6.27
CA ALA A 14 -6.40 6.77 4.89
C ALA A 14 -7.63 6.10 4.24
N ASP A 15 -8.37 6.89 3.47
CA ASP A 15 -9.49 6.46 2.62
C ASP A 15 -9.10 6.38 1.13
N LEU A 16 -7.96 6.96 0.76
CA LEU A 16 -7.36 6.87 -0.56
C LEU A 16 -5.83 6.79 -0.45
N LEU A 17 -5.25 5.76 -1.08
CA LEU A 17 -3.81 5.60 -1.24
C LEU A 17 -3.46 5.70 -2.72
N ILE A 18 -2.55 6.61 -3.06
CA ILE A 18 -2.01 6.76 -4.42
C ILE A 18 -0.58 6.23 -4.42
N VAL A 19 -0.35 5.15 -5.16
CA VAL A 19 0.95 4.49 -5.27
C VAL A 19 1.51 4.72 -6.67
N LEU A 20 2.70 5.30 -6.72
CA LEU A 20 3.39 5.65 -7.96
C LEU A 20 4.72 4.88 -8.01
N GLY A 21 4.82 3.88 -8.88
CA GLY A 21 6.05 3.12 -9.14
C GLY A 21 6.60 2.36 -7.93
N ALA A 22 5.73 1.79 -7.09
CA ALA A 22 6.15 1.06 -5.89
C ALA A 22 5.42 -0.28 -5.78
N ARG A 23 6.14 -1.29 -5.28
CA ARG A 23 5.64 -2.66 -5.16
C ARG A 23 5.11 -2.94 -3.77
N PHE A 24 4.01 -3.69 -3.71
CA PHE A 24 3.42 -4.14 -2.46
C PHE A 24 4.11 -5.41 -1.94
N ASP A 25 5.36 -5.26 -1.49
CA ASP A 25 6.15 -6.35 -0.90
C ASP A 25 5.65 -6.70 0.51
N ASP A 26 5.61 -7.98 0.86
CA ASP A 26 5.17 -8.50 2.17
C ASP A 26 5.92 -7.88 3.35
N ARG A 27 7.20 -7.54 3.18
CA ARG A 27 7.99 -6.83 4.21
C ARG A 27 7.58 -5.36 4.37
N ALA A 28 7.11 -4.74 3.29
CA ALA A 28 6.62 -3.37 3.31
C ALA A 28 5.25 -3.31 3.97
N ILE A 29 4.29 -4.11 3.49
CA ILE A 29 2.87 -3.98 3.87
C ILE A 29 2.41 -4.94 4.97
N GLY A 30 3.13 -6.03 5.22
CA GLY A 30 2.68 -7.10 6.11
C GLY A 30 1.58 -7.92 5.46
N LYS A 31 0.45 -8.09 6.15
CA LYS A 31 -0.74 -8.76 5.59
C LYS A 31 -1.51 -7.79 4.71
N THR A 32 -1.70 -8.13 3.44
CA THR A 32 -2.40 -7.25 2.48
C THR A 32 -3.81 -6.88 2.94
N GLU A 33 -4.55 -7.83 3.51
CA GLU A 33 -5.90 -7.59 4.07
C GLU A 33 -5.94 -6.55 5.20
N GLN A 34 -4.81 -6.31 5.87
CA GLN A 34 -4.70 -5.35 6.98
C GLN A 34 -4.01 -4.05 6.56
N PHE A 35 -3.50 -3.98 5.33
CA PHE A 35 -2.81 -2.81 4.82
C PHE A 35 -3.83 -1.82 4.25
N CYS A 36 -3.94 -0.66 4.91
CA CYS A 36 -4.89 0.40 4.53
C CYS A 36 -6.33 -0.14 4.35
N PRO A 37 -6.95 -0.71 5.40
CA PRO A 37 -8.15 -1.55 5.27
C PRO A 37 -9.38 -0.81 4.72
N ASN A 38 -9.42 0.52 4.84
CA ASN A 38 -10.51 1.36 4.36
C ASN A 38 -10.15 2.16 3.10
N ALA A 39 -8.92 2.02 2.59
CA ALA A 39 -8.44 2.85 1.51
C ALA A 39 -8.81 2.28 0.15
N LYS A 40 -9.25 3.15 -0.76
CA LYS A 40 -9.19 2.88 -2.20
C LYS A 40 -7.74 3.00 -2.64
N ILE A 41 -7.27 2.11 -3.50
CA ILE A 41 -5.89 2.13 -3.99
C ILE A 41 -5.88 2.50 -5.47
N ILE A 42 -5.19 3.58 -5.81
CA ILE A 42 -4.81 3.91 -7.19
C ILE A 42 -3.34 3.53 -7.32
N HIS A 43 -3.05 2.53 -8.15
CA HIS A 43 -1.70 2.07 -8.41
C HIS A 43 -1.31 2.39 -9.86
N VAL A 44 -0.29 3.24 -10.01
CA VAL A 44 0.29 3.60 -11.30
C VAL A 44 1.69 3.01 -11.36
N ASP A 45 1.87 2.02 -12.23
CA ASP A 45 3.16 1.42 -12.53
C ASP A 45 3.33 1.22 -14.05
N ILE A 46 4.58 1.22 -14.51
CA ILE A 46 4.93 0.92 -15.91
C ILE A 46 4.85 -0.58 -16.18
N ASP A 47 5.09 -1.40 -15.14
CA ASP A 47 4.96 -2.84 -15.23
C ASP A 47 3.51 -3.25 -15.05
N ARG A 48 2.93 -3.82 -16.11
CA ARG A 48 1.53 -4.29 -16.10
C ARG A 48 1.28 -5.44 -15.14
N ALA A 49 2.33 -6.14 -14.70
CA ALA A 49 2.17 -7.24 -13.77
C ALA A 49 1.93 -6.75 -12.34
N GLU A 50 2.36 -5.55 -11.97
CA GLU A 50 2.33 -5.06 -10.58
C GLU A 50 0.93 -4.66 -10.08
N PRO A 51 0.06 -3.99 -10.86
CA PRO A 51 -1.32 -3.75 -10.44
C PRO A 51 -2.10 -5.07 -10.29
N GLY A 52 -2.60 -5.34 -9.07
CA GLY A 52 -3.47 -6.49 -8.78
C GLY A 52 -2.75 -7.81 -8.45
N GLN A 53 -1.43 -7.78 -8.29
CA GLN A 53 -0.65 -8.96 -7.90
C GLN A 53 -0.87 -9.38 -6.43
N ASN A 54 -1.24 -8.43 -5.56
CA ASN A 54 -1.41 -8.61 -4.11
C ASN A 54 -2.72 -8.00 -3.62
#